data_AF-A0A7J5ZAN0-F1
#
_entry.id   AF-A0A7J5ZAN0-F1
#
_cell.length_a   1.000
_cell.length_b   1.000
_cell.length_c   1.000
_cell.angle_alpha   90.00
_cell.angle_beta   90.00
_cell.angle_gamma   90.00
#
_symmetry.space_group_name_H-M   'P 1'
#
loop_
_entity.id
_entity.type
_entity.pdbx_description
1 polymer ?
#
loop_
_entity_poly.entity_id
_entity_poly.type
_entity_poly.pdbx_seq_one_letter_code
_entity_poly.pdbx_strand_id
1 'polypeptide(L)'
;MSSADINHICLQGKTLINHGRSGNFTSLHGRLVSVVLLALLLDSGMSLVLPMDCSDIYNHSSSRPSGVYTIYPIGSTSAVQVYCDMDSLDGRWTVFQRRMDGSVNFYRPWDHYKTGFGNAVGEYWLGLETLSHLTLRKNYELLVDMEDFDGAKFSLGTPRSPWTPSPPGSL
;
A
#
# COMPACT_ATOMS: atom_id res chain seq x y z
N MET A 1 -23.79 -22.37 7.95
CA MET A 1 -22.57 -21.55 7.76
C MET A 1 -21.77 -22.17 6.64
N SER A 2 -21.34 -21.37 5.65
CA SER A 2 -20.73 -21.84 4.40
C SER A 2 -19.24 -21.47 4.37
N SER A 3 -18.38 -22.48 4.22
CA SER A 3 -17.06 -22.54 3.56
C SER A 3 -16.21 -21.24 3.47
N ALA A 4 -15.06 -21.24 4.16
CA ALA A 4 -13.92 -20.31 4.05
C ALA A 4 -14.25 -18.80 4.10
N ASP A 5 -13.78 -18.12 5.14
CA ASP A 5 -13.95 -16.67 5.26
C ASP A 5 -12.74 -15.93 4.66
N ILE A 6 -13.02 -14.90 3.86
CA ILE A 6 -11.98 -13.98 3.37
C ILE A 6 -11.48 -13.19 4.57
N ASN A 7 -10.24 -13.46 5.00
CA ASN A 7 -9.59 -12.74 6.08
C ASN A 7 -9.30 -11.31 5.66
N HIS A 8 -8.52 -11.11 4.60
CA HIS A 8 -8.26 -9.75 4.14
C HIS A 8 -7.94 -9.68 2.65
N ILE A 9 -8.16 -8.49 2.11
CA ILE A 9 -7.86 -8.17 0.71
C ILE A 9 -6.99 -6.92 0.70
N CYS A 10 -5.91 -6.96 -0.08
CA CYS A 10 -4.92 -5.89 -0.10
C CYS A 10 -4.42 -5.56 -1.51
N LEU A 11 -3.95 -4.32 -1.66
CA LEU A 11 -3.37 -3.77 -2.87
C LEU A 11 -1.88 -3.45 -2.62
N GLN A 12 -1.00 -3.84 -3.54
CA GLN A 12 0.40 -3.41 -3.55
C GLN A 12 0.67 -2.54 -4.77
N GLY A 13 1.02 -1.27 -4.54
CA GLY A 13 1.31 -0.34 -5.62
C GLY A 13 2.64 -0.68 -6.30
N LYS A 14 2.64 -0.82 -7.63
CA LYS A 14 3.83 -1.00 -8.44
C LYS A 14 4.47 0.32 -8.82
N THR A 15 5.78 0.42 -8.62
CA THR A 15 6.57 1.48 -9.26
C THR A 15 6.72 1.11 -10.72
N LEU A 16 6.18 1.95 -11.63
CA LEU A 16 6.51 1.85 -13.04
C LEU A 16 8.02 2.10 -13.19
N ILE A 17 8.76 1.06 -13.53
CA ILE A 17 10.15 1.19 -13.92
C ILE A 17 10.11 1.88 -15.29
N ASN A 18 10.18 3.21 -15.32
CA ASN A 18 10.50 3.92 -16.54
C ASN A 18 11.94 3.54 -16.91
N HIS A 19 12.11 2.57 -17.81
CA HIS A 19 13.35 2.42 -18.57
C HIS A 19 13.47 3.64 -19.50
N GLY A 20 13.93 4.76 -18.94
CA GLY A 20 13.84 6.07 -19.59
C GLY A 20 14.93 7.03 -19.14
N ARG A 21 16.12 6.83 -19.73
CA ARG A 21 17.18 7.83 -19.96
C ARG A 21 17.99 8.26 -18.73
N SER A 22 19.01 7.45 -18.40
CA SER A 22 20.23 7.96 -17.76
C SER A 22 20.89 8.96 -18.71
N GLY A 23 20.62 10.25 -18.50
CA GLY A 23 21.40 11.33 -19.09
C GLY A 23 22.67 11.52 -18.26
N ASN A 24 23.75 10.82 -18.62
CA ASN A 24 25.08 11.14 -18.12
C ASN A 24 25.51 12.49 -18.71
N PHE A 25 25.47 13.55 -17.91
CA PHE A 25 26.07 14.84 -18.27
C PHE A 25 27.06 15.29 -17.20
N THR A 26 28.31 14.88 -17.35
CA THR A 26 29.43 15.60 -16.72
C THR A 26 30.67 15.55 -17.61
N SER A 27 30.86 16.60 -18.40
CA SER A 27 32.18 17.20 -18.60
C SER A 27 32.02 18.61 -19.16
N LEU A 28 32.05 19.63 -18.29
CA LEU A 28 32.63 20.93 -18.64
C LEU A 28 32.93 21.81 -17.40
N HIS A 29 34.22 21.88 -17.07
CA HIS A 29 34.97 23.01 -16.51
C HIS A 29 34.31 23.95 -15.48
N GLY A 30 34.65 23.74 -14.20
CA GLY A 30 35.22 24.74 -13.26
C GLY A 30 34.43 26.00 -12.85
N ARG A 31 33.39 26.41 -13.57
CA ARG A 31 32.56 27.59 -13.24
C ARG A 31 31.08 27.25 -13.06
N LEU A 32 30.62 26.13 -13.62
CA LEU A 32 29.26 25.61 -13.43
C LEU A 32 29.05 24.97 -12.06
N VAL A 33 30.11 24.42 -11.44
CA VAL A 33 30.04 23.75 -10.14
C VAL A 33 29.50 24.68 -9.05
N SER A 34 29.92 25.94 -9.01
CA SER A 34 29.42 26.92 -8.05
C SER A 34 27.95 27.26 -8.25
N VAL A 35 27.46 27.28 -9.50
CA VAL A 35 26.03 27.55 -9.80
C VAL A 35 25.19 26.33 -9.43
N VAL A 36 25.68 25.11 -9.68
CA VAL A 36 25.04 23.87 -9.25
C VAL A 36 24.97 23.78 -7.72
N LEU A 37 26.05 24.14 -7.02
CA LEU A 37 26.07 24.19 -5.55
C LEU A 37 25.06 25.22 -5.00
N LEU A 38 24.98 26.41 -5.62
CA LEU A 38 24.02 27.44 -5.23
C LEU A 38 22.57 27.03 -5.52
N ALA A 39 22.32 26.37 -6.65
CA ALA A 39 21.00 25.86 -7.02
C ALA A 39 20.54 24.76 -6.05
N LEU A 40 21.44 23.84 -5.66
CA LEU A 40 21.18 22.82 -4.64
C LEU A 40 20.88 23.40 -3.25
N LEU A 41 21.47 24.57 -2.92
CA LEU A 41 21.20 25.28 -1.67
C LEU A 41 19.89 26.09 -1.69
N LEU A 42 19.43 26.50 -2.88
CA LEU A 42 18.19 27.26 -3.07
C LEU A 42 16.96 26.37 -3.31
N ASP A 43 17.13 25.11 -3.68
CA ASP A 43 16.04 24.15 -3.90
C ASP A 43 15.57 23.49 -2.59
N SER A 44 15.33 24.30 -1.56
CA SER A 44 14.62 23.88 -0.35
C SER A 44 13.11 23.79 -0.59
N GLY A 45 12.71 23.31 -1.77
CA GLY A 45 11.37 22.83 -2.02
C GLY A 45 11.18 21.49 -1.31
N MET A 46 10.99 21.51 0.02
CA MET A 46 10.39 20.39 0.72
C MET A 46 8.97 20.21 0.16
N SER A 47 8.85 19.49 -0.95
CA SER A 47 7.60 18.87 -1.32
C SER A 47 7.31 17.87 -0.21
N LEU A 48 6.32 18.16 0.62
CA LEU A 48 5.80 17.18 1.57
C LEU A 48 5.15 16.08 0.74
N VAL A 49 5.95 15.09 0.33
CA VAL A 49 5.45 13.91 -0.37
C VAL A 49 4.69 13.07 0.66
N LEU A 50 3.38 13.22 0.64
CA LEU A 50 2.49 12.44 1.50
C LEU A 50 2.33 11.04 0.89
N PRO A 51 2.40 9.97 1.72
CA PRO A 51 2.31 8.61 1.21
C PRO A 51 0.92 8.36 0.63
N MET A 52 0.85 7.86 -0.60
CA MET A 52 -0.41 7.53 -1.26
C MET A 52 -0.92 6.16 -0.81
N ASP A 53 0.00 5.23 -0.56
CA ASP A 53 -0.26 3.85 -0.18
C ASP A 53 0.82 3.31 0.78
N CYS A 54 0.68 2.07 1.23
CA CYS A 54 1.65 1.43 2.10
C CYS A 54 3.00 1.14 1.43
N SER A 55 3.05 1.05 0.10
CA SER A 55 4.33 0.92 -0.62
C SER A 55 5.16 2.20 -0.48
N ASP A 56 4.54 3.37 -0.55
CA ASP A 56 5.25 4.64 -0.36
C ASP A 56 5.82 4.73 1.06
N ILE A 57 5.03 4.33 2.07
CA ILE A 57 5.47 4.28 3.47
C ILE A 57 6.69 3.37 3.63
N TYR A 58 6.62 2.17 3.06
CA TYR A 58 7.71 1.19 3.12
C TYR A 58 8.96 1.70 2.41
N ASN A 59 8.82 2.37 1.26
CA ASN A 59 9.94 2.92 0.49
C ASN A 59 10.66 4.05 1.24
N HIS A 60 9.96 4.81 2.09
CA HIS A 60 10.58 5.79 2.97
C HIS A 60 11.36 5.14 4.13
N SER A 61 10.88 4.02 4.67
CA SER A 61 11.55 3.27 5.73
C SER A 61 11.07 1.83 5.77
N SER A 62 11.92 0.91 5.28
CA SER A 62 11.61 -0.52 5.17
C SER A 62 11.64 -1.29 6.49
N SER A 63 12.04 -0.64 7.60
CA SER A 63 12.06 -1.22 8.95
C SER A 63 10.79 -0.97 9.74
N ARG A 64 9.78 -0.34 9.11
CA ARG A 64 8.50 -0.05 9.75
C ARG A 64 7.69 -1.33 9.94
N PRO A 65 7.17 -1.61 11.15
CA PRO A 65 6.39 -2.82 11.40
C PRO A 65 5.01 -2.74 10.75
N SER A 66 4.34 -3.89 10.58
CA SER A 66 2.92 -3.91 10.24
C SER A 66 2.07 -3.14 11.27
N GLY A 67 1.02 -2.47 10.81
CA GLY A 67 0.18 -1.67 11.69
C GLY A 67 -0.69 -0.65 10.95
N VAL A 68 -1.37 0.20 11.72
CA VAL A 68 -2.22 1.26 11.15
C VAL A 68 -1.40 2.50 10.83
N TYR A 69 -1.50 2.95 9.59
CA TYR A 69 -0.85 4.15 9.08
C TYR A 69 -1.86 5.10 8.44
N THR A 70 -1.47 6.36 8.26
CA THR A 70 -2.24 7.36 7.54
C THR A 70 -1.67 7.56 6.14
N ILE A 71 -2.54 7.51 5.12
CA ILE A 71 -2.22 7.74 3.71
C ILE A 71 -3.10 8.85 3.13
N TYR A 72 -2.70 9.39 1.98
CA TYR A 72 -3.32 10.56 1.34
C TYR A 72 -3.65 10.33 -0.14
N PRO A 73 -4.52 9.34 -0.46
CA PRO A 73 -4.79 8.92 -1.84
C PRO A 73 -5.52 9.96 -2.69
N ILE A 74 -6.26 10.89 -2.06
CA ILE A 74 -7.07 11.90 -2.75
C ILE A 74 -6.40 13.29 -2.71
N GLY A 75 -5.41 13.49 -1.84
CA GLY A 75 -4.70 14.76 -1.65
C GLY A 75 -4.41 15.02 -0.17
N SER A 76 -3.72 16.13 0.12
CA SER A 76 -3.22 16.46 1.46
C SER A 76 -4.30 16.71 2.52
N THR A 77 -5.53 17.04 2.10
CA THR A 77 -6.66 17.30 3.00
C THR A 77 -7.56 16.08 3.23
N SER A 78 -7.27 14.96 2.57
CA SER A 78 -8.13 13.77 2.56
C SER A 78 -7.36 12.55 3.09
N ALA A 79 -6.93 12.67 4.35
CA ALA A 79 -6.23 11.62 5.07
C ALA A 79 -7.17 10.45 5.38
N VAL A 80 -6.69 9.23 5.19
CA VAL A 80 -7.40 8.00 5.58
C VAL A 80 -6.45 7.04 6.30
N GLN A 81 -6.98 6.30 7.27
CA GLN A 81 -6.23 5.28 7.97
C GLN A 81 -6.39 3.91 7.30
N VAL A 82 -5.28 3.21 7.13
CA VAL A 82 -5.21 1.87 6.55
C VAL A 82 -4.31 1.00 7.41
N TYR A 83 -4.59 -0.30 7.43
CA TYR A 83 -3.64 -1.29 7.90
C TYR A 83 -2.63 -1.57 6.79
N CYS A 84 -1.35 -1.36 7.09
CA CYS A 84 -0.25 -1.77 6.23
C CYS A 84 0.33 -3.08 6.74
N ASP A 85 0.30 -4.10 5.89
CA ASP A 85 1.09 -5.29 6.11
C ASP A 85 2.47 -5.10 5.46
N MET A 86 3.47 -4.98 6.33
CA MET A 86 4.86 -4.71 5.98
C MET A 86 5.72 -5.98 5.97
N ASP A 87 5.15 -7.12 6.36
CA ASP A 87 5.90 -8.34 6.66
C ASP A 87 5.55 -9.47 5.68
N SER A 88 4.27 -9.65 5.34
CA SER A 88 3.80 -10.73 4.47
C SER A 88 4.18 -10.49 3.01
N LEU A 89 4.71 -11.52 2.32
CA LEU A 89 4.95 -11.50 0.87
C LEU A 89 5.67 -10.22 0.38
N ASP A 90 6.83 -9.94 0.96
CA ASP A 90 7.64 -8.72 0.75
C ASP A 90 7.02 -7.41 1.29
N GLY A 91 5.93 -7.48 2.06
CA GLY A 91 5.27 -6.33 2.66
C GLY A 91 4.69 -5.35 1.65
N ARG A 92 4.57 -4.08 2.03
CA ARG A 92 4.04 -2.97 1.19
C ARG A 92 2.55 -3.08 0.87
N TRP A 93 1.83 -3.96 1.53
CA TRP A 93 0.43 -4.24 1.24
C TRP A 93 -0.46 -3.23 1.94
N THR A 94 -1.29 -2.55 1.14
CA THR A 94 -2.38 -1.70 1.64
C THR A 94 -3.61 -2.56 1.78
N VAL A 95 -3.94 -2.97 3.01
CA VAL A 95 -5.17 -3.72 3.28
C VAL A 95 -6.34 -2.77 3.09
N PHE A 96 -7.42 -3.22 2.44
CA PHE A 96 -8.63 -2.41 2.25
C PHE A 96 -9.91 -3.11 2.68
N GLN A 97 -9.83 -4.42 2.92
CA GLN A 97 -10.89 -5.22 3.52
C GLN A 97 -10.20 -6.12 4.54
N ARG A 98 -10.66 -6.12 5.79
CA ARG A 98 -10.14 -7.00 6.85
C ARG A 98 -11.28 -7.55 7.71
N ARG A 99 -11.25 -8.87 7.92
CA ARG A 99 -12.08 -9.70 8.79
C ARG A 99 -11.15 -10.44 9.75
N MET A 100 -11.60 -10.61 10.98
CA MET A 100 -10.85 -11.26 12.05
C MET A 100 -11.76 -12.02 13.02
N ASP A 101 -12.81 -11.34 13.51
CA ASP A 101 -13.62 -11.82 14.63
C ASP A 101 -15.13 -11.61 14.44
N GLY A 102 -15.55 -11.02 13.31
CA GLY A 102 -16.94 -10.71 13.03
C GLY A 102 -17.51 -9.55 13.84
N SER A 103 -16.67 -8.73 14.48
CA SER A 103 -17.09 -7.56 15.28
C SER A 103 -17.76 -6.46 14.45
N VAL A 104 -17.53 -6.41 13.14
CA VAL A 104 -18.13 -5.42 12.24
C VAL A 104 -19.14 -6.08 11.31
N ASN A 105 -20.34 -5.51 11.23
CA ASN A 105 -21.34 -5.93 10.26
C ASN A 105 -20.98 -5.44 8.84
N PHE A 106 -20.78 -6.38 7.90
CA PHE A 106 -20.54 -6.11 6.48
C PHE A 106 -21.83 -6.12 5.62
N TYR A 107 -22.98 -6.55 6.16
CA TYR A 107 -24.25 -6.40 5.47
C TYR A 107 -24.77 -4.96 5.64
N ARG A 108 -24.38 -4.09 4.69
CA ARG A 108 -24.59 -2.64 4.72
C ARG A 108 -25.14 -2.11 3.39
N PRO A 109 -25.91 -1.01 3.39
CA PRO A 109 -26.30 -0.30 2.17
C PRO A 109 -25.12 0.22 1.35
N TRP A 110 -25.37 0.53 0.08
CA TRP A 110 -24.38 1.01 -0.89
C TRP A 110 -23.54 2.19 -0.41
N ASP A 111 -24.15 3.18 0.24
CA ASP A 111 -23.45 4.40 0.66
C ASP A 111 -22.30 4.13 1.63
N HIS A 112 -22.42 3.08 2.46
CA HIS A 112 -21.35 2.64 3.35
C HIS A 112 -20.22 1.95 2.57
N TYR A 113 -20.53 1.17 1.53
CA TYR A 113 -19.49 0.58 0.68
C TYR A 113 -18.77 1.64 -0.16
N LYS A 114 -19.48 2.71 -0.53
CA LYS A 114 -18.90 3.86 -1.23
C LYS A 114 -17.87 4.59 -0.36
N THR A 115 -18.23 4.90 0.88
CA THR A 115 -17.46 5.77 1.78
C THR A 115 -16.52 5.02 2.74
N GLY A 116 -16.78 3.76 3.04
CA GLY A 116 -16.03 2.95 4.01
C GLY A 116 -16.77 2.77 5.34
N PHE A 117 -16.37 1.76 6.11
CA PHE A 117 -16.87 1.49 7.47
C PHE A 117 -15.91 0.61 8.25
N GLY A 118 -16.06 0.58 9.59
CA GLY A 118 -15.18 -0.17 10.49
C GLY A 118 -13.96 0.63 10.95
N ASN A 119 -12.94 -0.07 11.45
CA ASN A 119 -11.70 0.55 11.95
C ASN A 119 -10.47 -0.24 11.49
N ALA A 120 -9.47 0.44 10.94
CA ALA A 120 -8.24 -0.19 10.43
C ALA A 120 -7.44 -0.98 11.49
N VAL A 121 -7.64 -0.71 12.79
CA VAL A 121 -7.07 -1.50 13.89
C VAL A 121 -7.64 -2.93 13.92
N GLY A 122 -8.92 -3.10 13.55
CA GLY A 122 -9.64 -4.36 13.53
C GLY A 122 -10.25 -4.66 12.16
N GLU A 123 -11.56 -4.92 12.13
CA GLU A 123 -12.29 -5.18 10.90
C GLU A 123 -12.77 -3.90 10.21
N TYR A 124 -12.62 -3.83 8.88
CA TYR A 124 -13.05 -2.65 8.11
C TYR A 124 -13.13 -2.89 6.61
N TRP A 125 -13.81 -1.93 5.96
CA TRP A 125 -13.83 -1.70 4.52
C TRP A 125 -13.39 -0.26 4.24
N LEU A 126 -12.36 -0.08 3.42
CA LEU A 126 -11.74 1.23 3.16
C LEU A 126 -12.67 2.22 2.42
N GLY A 127 -13.59 1.71 1.61
CA GLY A 127 -14.46 2.52 0.76
C GLY A 127 -14.04 2.53 -0.71
N LEU A 128 -15.03 2.42 -1.59
CA LEU A 128 -14.83 2.37 -3.04
C LEU A 128 -14.30 3.68 -3.63
N GLU A 129 -14.63 4.84 -3.05
CA GLU A 129 -14.09 6.12 -3.52
C GLU A 129 -12.57 6.17 -3.38
N THR A 130 -12.06 5.81 -2.19
CA THR A 130 -10.63 5.69 -1.92
C THR A 130 -9.95 4.67 -2.84
N LEU A 131 -10.55 3.48 -2.99
CA LEU A 131 -10.03 2.43 -3.87
C LEU A 131 -9.99 2.84 -5.34
N SER A 132 -11.02 3.54 -5.81
CA SER A 132 -11.05 4.09 -7.16
C SER A 132 -9.92 5.10 -7.37
N HIS A 133 -9.68 6.00 -6.41
CA HIS A 133 -8.58 6.95 -6.50
C HIS A 133 -7.20 6.30 -6.49
N LEU A 134 -6.99 5.26 -5.67
CA LEU A 134 -5.76 4.48 -5.69
C LEU A 134 -5.55 3.87 -7.08
N THR A 135 -6.49 3.05 -7.53
CA THR A 135 -6.36 2.29 -8.78
C THR A 135 -6.30 3.15 -10.05
N LEU A 136 -6.77 4.40 -10.01
CA LEU A 136 -6.62 5.37 -11.11
C LEU A 136 -5.23 6.02 -11.18
N ARG A 137 -4.48 6.09 -10.07
CA ARG A 137 -3.20 6.83 -9.99
C ARG A 137 -1.98 5.98 -10.24
N LYS A 138 -2.04 4.68 -9.93
CA LYS A 138 -0.91 3.74 -10.01
C LYS A 138 -1.42 2.36 -10.36
N ASN A 139 -0.55 1.54 -10.93
CA ASN A 139 -0.86 0.12 -11.14
C ASN A 139 -0.73 -0.62 -9.82
N TYR A 140 -1.74 -1.40 -9.46
CA TYR A 140 -1.74 -2.22 -8.25
C TYR A 140 -1.82 -3.70 -8.58
N GLU A 141 -1.14 -4.51 -7.79
CA GLU A 141 -1.43 -5.94 -7.66
C GLU A 141 -2.45 -6.17 -6.54
N LEU A 142 -3.32 -7.15 -6.75
CA LEU A 142 -4.33 -7.59 -5.80
C LEU A 142 -3.90 -8.91 -5.18
N LEU A 143 -4.05 -9.01 -3.86
CA LEU A 143 -3.92 -10.24 -3.11
C LEU A 143 -5.17 -10.44 -2.25
N VAL A 144 -5.67 -11.67 -2.26
CA VAL A 144 -6.80 -12.13 -1.45
C VAL A 144 -6.31 -13.24 -0.54
N ASP A 145 -6.34 -13.00 0.76
CA ASP A 145 -5.99 -13.98 1.79
C ASP A 145 -7.25 -14.51 2.47
N MET A 146 -7.34 -15.84 2.55
CA MET A 146 -8.46 -16.61 3.06
C MET A 146 -7.96 -17.58 4.13
N GLU A 147 -8.82 -17.90 5.10
CA GLU A 147 -8.54 -18.93 6.09
C GLU A 147 -9.79 -19.78 6.31
N ASP A 148 -9.59 -21.09 6.46
CA ASP A 148 -10.67 -22.00 6.83
C ASP A 148 -10.80 -22.13 8.36
N PHE A 149 -11.85 -22.82 8.80
CA PHE A 149 -12.14 -22.99 10.23
C PHE A 149 -11.10 -23.84 10.97
N ASP A 150 -10.29 -24.61 10.24
CA ASP A 150 -9.20 -25.43 10.77
C ASP A 150 -7.87 -24.65 10.80
N GLY A 151 -7.89 -23.36 10.40
CA GLY A 151 -6.75 -22.46 10.38
C GLY A 151 -5.86 -22.58 9.14
N ALA A 152 -6.31 -23.28 8.10
CA ALA A 152 -5.56 -23.39 6.86
C ALA A 152 -5.70 -22.09 6.04
N LYS A 153 -4.56 -21.46 5.76
CA LYS A 153 -4.47 -20.18 5.04
C LYS A 153 -4.22 -20.40 3.54
N PHE A 154 -4.93 -19.65 2.71
CA PHE A 154 -4.81 -19.67 1.25
C PHE A 154 -4.74 -18.24 0.70
N SER A 155 -3.79 -18.00 -0.21
CA SER A 155 -3.58 -16.70 -0.84
C SER A 155 -3.78 -16.79 -2.35
N LEU A 156 -4.58 -15.90 -2.92
CA LEU A 156 -4.82 -15.80 -4.37
C LEU A 156 -4.45 -14.40 -4.88
N GLY A 157 -3.57 -14.33 -5.87
CA GLY A 157 -3.10 -13.05 -6.43
C GLY A 157 -2.06 -13.24 -7.53
N THR A 158 -1.55 -12.13 -8.08
CA THR A 158 -0.51 -12.17 -9.13
C THR A 158 0.75 -12.86 -8.61
N PRO A 159 1.26 -13.89 -9.31
CA PRO A 159 2.34 -14.74 -8.80
C PRO A 159 3.65 -13.95 -8.67
N ARG A 160 4.21 -13.85 -7.47
CA ARG A 160 5.56 -13.33 -7.26
C ARG A 160 6.55 -14.50 -7.11
N SER A 161 7.04 -14.96 -8.26
CA SER A 161 8.00 -16.05 -8.48
C SER A 161 7.48 -17.48 -8.19
N PRO A 162 7.76 -18.49 -9.05
CA PRO A 162 7.27 -19.87 -8.90
C PRO A 162 7.80 -20.68 -7.69
N TRP A 163 8.58 -20.09 -6.77
CA TRP A 163 9.40 -20.86 -5.81
C TRP A 163 9.36 -20.37 -4.36
N THR A 164 8.30 -19.67 -3.93
CA THR A 164 8.14 -19.37 -2.50
C THR A 164 6.90 -20.06 -1.94
N PRO A 165 7.05 -21.25 -1.32
CA PRO A 165 6.01 -21.76 -0.44
C PRO A 165 5.81 -20.78 0.72
N SER A 166 4.56 -20.52 1.09
CA SER A 166 4.26 -19.83 2.35
C SER A 166 4.96 -20.55 3.50
N PRO A 167 5.70 -19.86 4.39
CA PRO A 167 6.29 -20.51 5.53
C PRO A 167 5.17 -21.05 6.44
N PRO A 168 5.26 -22.30 6.92
CA PRO A 168 4.30 -22.81 7.88
C PRO A 168 4.44 -22.04 9.19
N GLY A 169 3.37 -21.37 9.63
CA GLY A 169 3.26 -20.77 10.97
C GLY A 169 3.66 -19.31 11.11
N SER A 170 3.35 -18.42 10.16
CA SER A 170 3.34 -16.98 10.46
C SER A 170 2.19 -16.65 11.42
N LEU A 171 2.61 -16.38 12.66
CA LEU A 171 1.88 -16.07 13.90
C LEU A 171 0.83 -14.97 13.77
#